data_AF-A0A835WWG2-F1
#
_entry.id   AF-A0A835WWG2-F1
#
_cell.length_a   1.000
_cell.length_b   1.000
_cell.length_c   1.000
_cell.angle_alpha   90.00
_cell.angle_beta   90.00
_cell.angle_gamma   90.00
#
_symmetry.space_group_name_H-M   'P 1'
#
loop_
_entity.id
_entity.type
_entity.pdbx_description
1 polymer ?
#
loop_
_entity_poly.entity_id
_entity_poly.type
_entity_poly.pdbx_seq_one_letter_code
_entity_poly.pdbx_strand_id
1 'polypeptide(L)'
;MFGKKNASAATVVRERKEEEASRNELFAGQQEEIVIDPTQLPLEQQTTDQLVRTAQQTHKETTQVAQRALKVVEESKQIQAETMKNLEEQNKKMYDIHNRMDDMNEELTYAEKLLSYMRRCCCCWLCDSCTGADPEEQRKRAWQRRVAKGKTAVPAGRGPPPQPGRGGAGEKAANGNGGGGGGGRAQGGTYRNPDIRLPDEHRAAEMGLHEETRKQNEVIDQIHAGLEHLLEGARGMHEELAQQNKELDALDSKATATRDRINDVNKNSQLRNMAGIRPK
;
A
#
# COMPACT_ATOMS: atom_id res chain seq x y z
N MET A 1 16.96 24.88 17.38
CA MET A 1 16.07 23.77 17.79
C MET A 1 15.86 22.86 16.58
N PHE A 2 15.64 21.56 16.79
CA PHE A 2 15.56 20.44 15.81
C PHE A 2 16.86 19.67 15.55
N GLY A 3 17.29 18.88 16.55
CA GLY A 3 18.11 17.69 16.33
C GLY A 3 17.22 16.45 16.44
N LYS A 4 16.74 15.92 15.31
CA LYS A 4 16.13 14.59 15.26
C LYS A 4 17.26 13.57 15.42
N LYS A 5 17.25 12.85 16.53
CA LYS A 5 18.20 11.77 16.81
C LYS A 5 17.90 10.62 15.85
N ASN A 6 18.82 10.33 14.94
CA ASN A 6 18.78 9.13 14.12
C ASN A 6 18.89 7.92 15.07
N ALA A 7 17.82 7.17 15.23
CA ALA A 7 17.89 5.89 15.93
C ALA A 7 18.88 4.99 15.16
N SER A 8 19.85 4.43 15.87
CA SER A 8 20.79 3.47 15.31
C SER A 8 20.00 2.28 14.76
N ALA A 9 20.45 1.69 13.64
CA ALA A 9 19.83 0.48 13.07
C ALA A 9 19.71 -0.65 14.12
N ALA A 10 20.60 -0.69 15.11
CA ALA A 10 20.53 -1.62 16.23
C ALA A 10 19.33 -1.37 17.16
N THR A 11 18.93 -0.11 17.35
CA THR A 11 17.76 0.29 18.14
C THR A 11 16.46 -0.14 17.46
N VAL A 12 16.36 0.08 16.15
CA VAL A 12 15.19 -0.32 15.35
C VAL A 12 15.03 -1.85 15.30
N VAL A 13 16.12 -2.60 15.19
CA VAL A 13 16.09 -4.07 15.23
C VAL A 13 15.67 -4.58 16.61
N ARG A 14 16.06 -3.88 17.69
CA ARG A 14 15.65 -4.24 19.05
C ARG A 14 14.18 -3.94 19.29
N GLU A 15 13.70 -2.76 18.89
CA GLU A 15 12.27 -2.40 18.97
C GLU A 15 11.41 -3.37 18.16
N ARG A 16 11.81 -3.74 16.94
CA ARG A 16 11.05 -4.69 16.12
C ARG A 16 11.01 -6.09 16.73
N LYS A 17 12.09 -6.52 17.43
CA LYS A 17 12.11 -7.78 18.18
C LYS A 17 11.25 -7.72 19.44
N GLU A 18 11.21 -6.58 20.13
CA GLU A 18 10.35 -6.36 21.29
C GLU A 18 8.87 -6.28 20.88
N GLU A 19 8.57 -5.69 19.72
CA GLU A 19 7.23 -5.64 19.11
C GLU A 19 6.78 -7.01 18.60
N GLU A 20 7.69 -7.78 17.98
CA GLU A 20 7.40 -9.18 17.64
C GLU A 20 7.22 -10.05 18.87
N ALA A 21 8.01 -9.86 19.93
CA ALA A 21 7.85 -10.60 21.17
C ALA A 21 6.52 -10.27 21.86
N SER A 22 6.13 -8.99 21.92
CA SER A 22 4.85 -8.57 22.49
C SER A 22 3.65 -8.96 21.62
N ARG A 23 3.77 -8.92 20.28
CA ARG A 23 2.75 -9.49 19.38
C ARG A 23 2.67 -11.01 19.56
N ASN A 24 3.79 -11.69 19.73
CA ASN A 24 3.81 -13.12 19.99
C ASN A 24 3.27 -13.43 21.39
N GLU A 25 3.41 -12.57 22.40
CA GLU A 25 2.74 -12.74 23.71
C GLU A 25 1.24 -12.41 23.67
N LEU A 26 0.81 -11.51 22.79
CA LEU A 26 -0.61 -11.20 22.55
C LEU A 26 -1.33 -12.28 21.72
N PHE A 27 -0.63 -12.98 20.83
CA PHE A 27 -1.19 -13.97 19.90
C PHE A 27 -0.76 -15.43 20.15
N ALA A 28 0.37 -15.70 20.81
CA ALA A 28 0.61 -16.97 21.47
C ALA A 28 -0.31 -16.95 22.68
N GLY A 29 -1.55 -17.35 22.43
CA GLY A 29 -2.59 -17.30 23.41
C GLY A 29 -2.04 -17.78 24.75
N GLN A 30 -2.51 -17.12 25.80
CA GLN A 30 -3.16 -17.95 26.79
C GLN A 30 -4.01 -18.94 25.99
N GLN A 31 -3.47 -20.13 25.78
CA GLN A 31 -4.26 -21.31 25.99
C GLN A 31 -4.79 -21.12 27.42
N GLU A 32 -5.81 -20.27 27.58
CA GLU A 32 -7.03 -20.74 28.20
C GLU A 32 -7.33 -21.99 27.37
N GLU A 33 -6.68 -23.08 27.79
CA GLU A 33 -7.30 -24.37 27.87
C GLU A 33 -8.76 -24.03 28.09
N ILE A 34 -9.62 -24.44 27.15
CA ILE A 34 -11.03 -24.47 27.44
C ILE A 34 -11.08 -25.34 28.69
N VAL A 35 -11.06 -24.69 29.85
CA VAL A 35 -11.25 -25.33 31.13
C VAL A 35 -12.72 -25.66 31.02
N ILE A 36 -12.98 -26.80 30.38
CA ILE A 36 -14.18 -27.56 30.59
C ILE A 36 -14.10 -27.80 32.07
N ASP A 37 -14.79 -26.93 32.81
CA ASP A 37 -14.80 -26.93 34.26
C ASP A 37 -14.98 -28.39 34.68
N PRO A 38 -13.98 -29.02 35.33
CA PRO A 38 -14.04 -30.45 35.65
C PRO A 38 -15.15 -30.76 36.66
N THR A 39 -15.93 -29.76 37.08
CA THR A 39 -17.19 -29.90 37.80
C THR A 39 -18.43 -30.04 36.91
N GLN A 40 -18.30 -29.98 35.58
CA GLN A 40 -19.40 -30.31 34.67
C GLN A 40 -19.70 -31.82 34.77
N LEU A 41 -20.67 -32.13 35.62
CA LEU A 41 -21.45 -33.35 35.50
C LEU A 41 -21.89 -33.48 34.03
N PRO A 42 -21.98 -34.71 33.47
CA PRO A 42 -22.53 -34.94 32.14
C PRO A 42 -23.82 -34.12 31.95
N LEU A 43 -24.10 -33.62 30.75
CA LEU A 43 -25.27 -32.76 30.45
C LEU A 43 -26.59 -33.34 31.03
N GLU A 44 -26.65 -34.67 31.15
CA GLU A 44 -27.76 -35.47 31.71
C GLU A 44 -27.93 -35.39 33.24
N GLN A 45 -26.97 -34.83 33.98
CA GLN A 45 -26.97 -34.72 35.44
C GLN A 45 -27.00 -33.27 35.94
N GLN A 46 -26.88 -32.28 35.05
CA GLN A 46 -27.01 -30.87 35.41
C GLN A 46 -28.47 -30.50 35.61
N THR A 47 -28.75 -29.76 36.68
CA THR A 47 -30.10 -29.19 36.87
C THR A 47 -30.37 -28.11 35.82
N THR A 48 -31.63 -27.90 35.48
CA THR A 48 -32.06 -26.85 34.55
C THR A 48 -31.47 -25.49 34.94
N ASP A 49 -31.49 -25.15 36.23
CA ASP A 49 -30.86 -23.96 36.81
C ASP A 49 -29.36 -23.81 36.48
N GLN A 50 -28.59 -24.90 36.56
CA GLN A 50 -27.16 -24.88 36.23
C GLN A 50 -26.95 -24.60 34.74
N LEU A 51 -27.73 -25.23 33.87
CA LEU A 51 -27.69 -25.00 32.43
C LEU A 51 -28.04 -23.55 32.07
N VAL A 52 -29.07 -22.96 32.70
CA VAL A 52 -29.45 -21.57 32.48
C VAL A 52 -28.34 -20.61 32.88
N ARG A 53 -27.72 -20.81 34.04
CA ARG A 53 -26.63 -19.95 34.53
C ARG A 53 -25.40 -20.04 33.63
N THR A 54 -25.02 -21.26 33.23
CA THR A 54 -23.92 -21.47 32.29
C THR A 54 -24.22 -20.79 30.95
N ALA A 55 -25.43 -20.94 30.40
CA ALA A 55 -25.81 -20.29 29.16
C ALA A 55 -25.74 -18.75 29.26
N GLN A 56 -26.23 -18.15 30.34
CA GLN A 56 -26.14 -16.70 30.56
C GLN A 56 -24.69 -16.22 30.66
N GLN A 57 -23.83 -16.99 31.33
CA GLN A 57 -22.41 -16.68 31.47
C GLN A 57 -21.71 -16.75 30.11
N THR A 58 -21.88 -17.85 29.37
CA THR A 58 -21.31 -18.04 28.04
C THR A 58 -21.79 -16.97 27.05
N HIS A 59 -23.06 -16.55 27.11
CA HIS A 59 -23.53 -15.45 26.27
C HIS A 59 -22.83 -14.12 26.60
N LYS A 60 -22.69 -13.76 27.87
CA LYS A 60 -21.96 -12.53 28.25
C LYS A 60 -20.50 -12.56 27.79
N GLU A 61 -19.83 -13.69 27.97
CA GLU A 61 -18.46 -13.89 27.51
C GLU A 61 -18.35 -13.77 25.99
N THR A 62 -19.28 -14.39 25.26
CA THR A 62 -19.35 -14.29 23.78
C THR A 62 -19.55 -12.85 23.32
N THR A 63 -20.42 -12.08 23.98
CA THR A 63 -20.60 -10.65 23.67
C THR A 63 -19.34 -9.85 23.93
N GLN A 64 -18.65 -10.09 25.04
CA GLN A 64 -17.39 -9.41 25.35
C GLN A 64 -16.29 -9.76 24.33
N VAL A 65 -16.20 -11.02 23.92
CA VAL A 65 -15.29 -11.46 22.86
C VAL A 65 -15.62 -10.75 21.54
N ALA A 66 -16.90 -10.68 21.16
CA ALA A 66 -17.33 -9.98 19.96
C ALA A 66 -16.97 -8.48 20.03
N GLN A 67 -17.19 -7.82 21.17
CA GLN A 67 -16.81 -6.40 21.34
C GLN A 67 -15.29 -6.18 21.21
N ARG A 68 -14.47 -7.09 21.76
CA ARG A 68 -13.02 -7.05 21.57
C ARG A 68 -12.65 -7.22 20.11
N ALA A 69 -13.27 -8.17 19.41
CA ALA A 69 -13.03 -8.39 17.99
C ALA A 69 -13.42 -7.16 17.14
N LEU A 70 -14.55 -6.52 17.43
CA LEU A 70 -14.98 -5.29 16.76
C LEU A 70 -13.96 -4.16 16.91
N LYS A 71 -13.42 -3.98 18.13
CA LYS A 71 -12.37 -2.98 18.37
C LYS A 71 -11.13 -3.24 17.52
N VAL A 72 -10.68 -4.50 17.45
CA VAL A 72 -9.52 -4.89 16.62
C VAL A 72 -9.78 -4.64 15.14
N VAL A 73 -11.00 -4.91 14.66
CA VAL A 73 -11.38 -4.63 13.26
C VAL A 73 -11.33 -3.14 12.97
N GLU A 74 -11.84 -2.28 13.86
CA GLU A 74 -11.81 -0.83 13.67
C GLU A 74 -10.39 -0.27 13.72
N GLU A 75 -9.56 -0.73 14.64
CA GLU A 75 -8.12 -0.39 14.69
C GLU A 75 -7.41 -0.84 13.40
N SER A 76 -7.72 -2.05 12.91
CA SER A 76 -7.16 -2.58 11.67
C SER A 76 -7.56 -1.74 10.45
N LYS A 77 -8.80 -1.20 10.41
CA LYS A 77 -9.25 -0.33 9.32
C LYS A 77 -8.47 0.99 9.29
N GLN A 78 -8.17 1.55 10.46
CA GLN A 78 -7.37 2.77 10.56
C GLN A 78 -5.94 2.52 10.07
N ILE A 79 -5.32 1.43 10.51
CA ILE A 79 -3.98 1.01 10.06
C ILE A 79 -3.98 0.77 8.55
N GLN A 80 -5.01 0.12 8.01
CA GLN A 80 -5.15 -0.08 6.57
C GLN A 80 -5.22 1.25 5.81
N ALA A 81 -6.02 2.21 6.27
CA ALA A 81 -6.14 3.52 5.63
C ALA A 81 -4.80 4.28 5.63
N GLU A 82 -4.08 4.24 6.76
CA GLU A 82 -2.74 4.82 6.84
C GLU A 82 -1.74 4.10 5.93
N THR A 83 -1.80 2.77 5.87
CA THR A 83 -0.94 1.95 5.00
C THR A 83 -1.18 2.27 3.52
N MET A 84 -2.45 2.38 3.10
CA MET A 84 -2.80 2.79 1.73
C MET A 84 -2.21 4.15 1.38
N LYS A 85 -2.33 5.15 2.27
CA LYS A 85 -1.72 6.46 2.06
C LYS A 85 -0.19 6.37 1.94
N ASN A 86 0.44 5.57 2.78
CA ASN A 86 1.90 5.37 2.72
C ASN A 86 2.32 4.72 1.40
N LEU A 87 1.55 3.76 0.87
CA LEU A 87 1.80 3.14 -0.44
C LEU A 87 1.67 4.18 -1.56
N GLU A 88 0.63 5.02 -1.55
CA GLU A 88 0.48 6.10 -2.54
C GLU A 88 1.65 7.10 -2.49
N GLU A 89 2.13 7.45 -1.29
CA GLU A 89 3.30 8.31 -1.12
C GLU A 89 4.60 7.64 -1.63
N GLN A 90 4.76 6.33 -1.42
CA GLN A 90 5.89 5.57 -1.94
C GLN A 90 5.86 5.51 -3.47
N ASN A 91 4.69 5.32 -4.07
CA ASN A 91 4.52 5.33 -5.52
C ASN A 91 4.94 6.68 -6.13
N LYS A 92 4.50 7.80 -5.54
CA LYS A 92 4.94 9.15 -5.97
C LYS A 92 6.46 9.32 -5.90
N LYS A 93 7.09 8.83 -4.83
CA LYS A 93 8.56 8.87 -4.71
C LYS A 93 9.23 8.03 -5.79
N MET A 94 8.67 6.87 -6.13
CA MET A 94 9.21 6.03 -7.19
C MET A 94 9.12 6.72 -8.55
N TYR A 95 8.00 7.37 -8.85
CA TYR A 95 7.84 8.20 -10.06
C TYR A 95 8.90 9.32 -10.12
N ASP A 96 9.15 10.01 -9.01
CA ASP A 96 10.19 11.02 -8.92
C ASP A 96 11.60 10.47 -9.16
N ILE A 97 11.90 9.28 -8.62
CA ILE A 97 13.19 8.60 -8.86
C ILE A 97 13.30 8.22 -10.34
N HIS A 98 12.24 7.67 -10.93
CA HIS A 98 12.23 7.30 -12.34
C HIS A 98 12.53 8.51 -13.25
N ASN A 99 11.92 9.67 -12.98
CA ASN A 99 12.18 10.91 -13.71
C ASN A 99 13.62 11.41 -13.52
N ARG A 100 14.13 11.41 -12.28
CA ARG A 100 15.54 11.78 -12.02
C ARG A 100 16.53 10.88 -12.75
N MET A 101 16.17 9.61 -12.94
CA MET A 101 16.99 8.69 -13.73
C MET A 101 16.94 8.96 -15.23
N ASP A 102 15.80 9.43 -15.76
CA ASP A 102 15.74 9.94 -17.14
C ASP A 102 16.64 11.17 -17.29
N ASP A 103 16.57 12.10 -16.35
CA ASP A 103 17.39 13.31 -16.35
C ASP A 103 18.90 12.95 -16.31
N MET A 104 19.30 12.06 -15.40
CA MET A 104 20.69 11.57 -15.34
C MET A 104 21.11 10.90 -16.64
N ASN A 105 20.23 10.11 -17.25
CA ASN A 105 20.52 9.43 -18.51
C ASN A 105 20.70 10.43 -19.67
N GLU A 106 19.95 11.54 -19.70
CA GLU A 106 20.15 12.65 -20.63
C GLU A 106 21.49 13.37 -20.35
N GLU A 107 21.80 13.65 -19.09
CA GLU A 107 23.05 14.30 -18.68
C GLU A 107 24.28 13.46 -19.04
N LEU A 108 24.22 12.13 -18.85
CA LEU A 108 25.30 11.23 -19.25
C LEU A 108 25.50 11.22 -20.76
N THR A 109 24.41 11.25 -21.53
CA THR A 109 24.48 11.35 -23.00
C THR A 109 25.13 12.66 -23.43
N TYR A 110 24.85 13.75 -22.72
CA TYR A 110 25.51 15.03 -22.94
C TYR A 110 27.01 14.97 -22.60
N ALA A 111 27.36 14.37 -21.45
CA ALA A 111 28.75 14.20 -21.03
C ALA A 111 29.56 13.35 -22.02
N GLU A 112 29.00 12.24 -22.53
CA GLU A 112 29.61 11.41 -23.57
C GLU A 112 29.92 12.21 -24.85
N LYS A 113 28.97 13.04 -25.31
CA LYS A 113 29.16 13.92 -26.48
C LYS A 113 30.26 14.95 -26.23
N LEU A 114 30.30 15.53 -25.04
CA LEU A 114 31.32 16.51 -24.68
C LEU A 114 32.72 15.87 -24.62
N LEU A 115 32.85 14.69 -23.99
CA LEU A 115 34.11 13.94 -23.96
C LEU A 115 34.57 13.53 -25.36
N SER A 116 33.64 13.08 -26.23
CA SER A 116 33.92 12.79 -27.64
C SER A 116 34.40 14.02 -28.41
N TYR A 117 33.75 15.17 -28.21
CA TYR A 117 34.17 16.44 -28.80
C TYR A 117 35.57 16.86 -28.34
N MET A 118 35.85 16.81 -27.03
CA MET A 118 37.20 17.10 -26.50
C MET A 118 38.26 16.14 -27.05
N ARG A 119 37.95 14.85 -27.18
CA ARG A 119 38.86 13.87 -27.81
C ARG A 119 39.13 14.25 -29.27
N ARG A 120 38.10 14.60 -30.04
CA ARG A 120 38.24 14.94 -31.46
C ARG A 120 38.98 16.27 -31.70
N CYS A 121 38.84 17.22 -30.78
CA CYS A 121 39.49 18.54 -30.85
C CYS A 121 40.98 18.50 -30.47
N CYS A 122 41.39 17.63 -29.53
CA CYS A 122 42.81 17.54 -29.11
C CYS A 122 43.73 16.72 -30.04
N CYS A 123 43.20 15.92 -30.98
CA CYS A 123 44.03 14.99 -31.77
C CYS A 123 44.60 15.57 -33.07
N CYS A 124 44.20 16.77 -33.51
CA CYS A 124 44.65 17.35 -34.78
C CYS A 124 45.29 18.72 -34.55
N TRP A 125 46.61 18.80 -34.76
CA TRP A 125 47.42 20.02 -34.56
C TRP A 125 47.13 21.16 -35.56
N LEU A 126 46.24 20.93 -36.53
CA LEU A 126 45.65 21.91 -37.45
C LEU A 126 44.11 21.78 -37.42
N CYS A 127 43.41 22.39 -36.45
CA CYS A 127 41.94 22.47 -36.49
C CYS A 127 41.42 23.90 -36.29
N ASP A 128 41.39 24.67 -37.37
CA ASP A 128 40.63 25.94 -37.44
C ASP A 128 39.10 25.67 -37.66
N SER A 129 38.72 24.40 -37.83
CA SER A 129 37.35 23.96 -38.11
C SER A 129 36.54 23.58 -36.86
N CYS A 130 37.12 23.65 -35.67
CA CYS A 130 36.52 23.09 -34.45
C CYS A 130 35.44 24.03 -33.80
N THR A 131 35.34 25.30 -34.21
CA THR A 131 34.36 26.28 -33.72
C THR A 131 32.90 26.00 -34.11
N GLY A 132 32.65 25.15 -35.11
CA GLY A 132 31.29 24.79 -35.57
C GLY A 132 30.69 23.55 -34.89
N ALA A 133 31.51 22.74 -34.21
CA ALA A 133 31.13 21.42 -33.69
C ALA A 133 30.98 21.37 -32.16
N ASP A 134 31.07 22.51 -31.48
CA ASP A 134 30.88 22.60 -30.04
C ASP A 134 29.43 22.20 -29.63
N PRO A 135 29.27 21.13 -28.83
CA PRO A 135 27.96 20.71 -28.34
C PRO A 135 27.20 21.80 -27.59
N GLU A 136 27.90 22.72 -26.91
CA GLU A 136 27.29 23.80 -26.13
C GLU A 136 26.70 24.89 -27.03
N GLU A 137 27.44 25.34 -28.05
CA GLU A 137 26.93 26.25 -29.08
C GLU A 137 25.77 25.63 -29.89
N GLN A 138 25.81 24.33 -30.19
CA GLN A 138 24.69 23.65 -30.83
C GLN A 138 23.44 23.65 -29.95
N ARG A 139 23.60 23.38 -28.64
CA ARG A 139 22.50 23.42 -27.66
C ARG A 139 21.93 24.83 -27.53
N LYS A 140 22.78 25.86 -27.49
CA LYS A 140 22.39 27.28 -27.45
C LYS A 140 21.64 27.69 -28.72
N ARG A 141 22.12 27.31 -29.91
CA ARG A 141 21.42 27.55 -31.19
C ARG A 141 20.11 26.78 -31.29
N ALA A 142 20.02 25.57 -30.74
CA ALA A 142 18.77 24.81 -30.68
C ALA A 142 17.77 25.48 -29.73
N TRP A 143 18.22 25.96 -28.57
CA TRP A 143 17.40 26.72 -27.64
C TRP A 143 16.92 28.05 -28.26
N GLN A 144 17.82 28.84 -28.87
CA GLN A 144 17.47 30.06 -29.58
C GLN A 144 16.47 29.83 -30.71
N ARG A 145 16.59 28.72 -31.47
CA ARG A 145 15.61 28.33 -32.50
C ARG A 145 14.24 27.95 -31.92
N ARG A 146 14.19 27.38 -30.70
CA ARG A 146 12.92 27.12 -30.00
C ARG A 146 12.26 28.41 -29.52
N VAL A 147 13.06 29.31 -28.93
CA VAL A 147 12.62 30.63 -28.48
C VAL A 147 12.09 31.46 -29.66
N ALA A 148 12.83 31.53 -30.76
CA ALA A 148 12.43 32.24 -31.97
C ALA A 148 11.17 31.69 -32.64
N LYS A 149 10.85 30.41 -32.43
CA LYS A 149 9.61 29.76 -32.89
C LYS A 149 8.44 29.91 -31.90
N GLY A 150 8.58 30.75 -30.87
CA GLY A 150 7.56 30.93 -29.82
C GLY A 150 7.34 29.72 -28.92
N LYS A 151 8.24 28.73 -28.96
CA LYS A 151 8.18 27.52 -28.14
C LYS A 151 9.09 27.69 -26.93
N THR A 152 8.76 28.64 -26.06
CA THR A 152 9.45 28.85 -24.76
C THR A 152 8.73 28.17 -23.60
N ALA A 153 7.74 27.33 -23.88
CA ALA A 153 7.37 26.32 -22.90
C ALA A 153 8.61 25.47 -22.64
N VAL A 154 9.16 25.59 -21.43
CA VAL A 154 9.92 24.53 -20.77
C VAL A 154 9.15 23.24 -21.09
N PRO A 155 9.78 22.12 -21.51
CA PRO A 155 9.03 20.87 -21.51
C PRO A 155 8.51 20.76 -20.08
N ALA A 156 7.20 20.94 -19.90
CA ALA A 156 6.57 20.62 -18.64
C ALA A 156 7.06 19.20 -18.38
N GLY A 157 7.74 19.01 -17.24
CA GLY A 157 8.05 17.68 -16.75
C GLY A 157 6.80 16.85 -17.00
N ARG A 158 6.98 15.75 -17.73
CA ARG A 158 5.87 14.94 -18.27
C ARG A 158 4.83 14.83 -17.19
N GLY A 159 3.70 15.50 -17.40
CA GLY A 159 2.53 15.34 -16.56
C GLY A 159 2.19 13.86 -16.52
N PRO A 160 1.55 13.39 -15.44
CA PRO A 160 1.14 12.00 -15.33
C PRO A 160 0.34 11.59 -16.57
N PRO A 161 0.46 10.32 -17.02
CA PRO A 161 -0.23 9.85 -18.21
C PRO A 161 -1.75 10.05 -18.08
N PRO A 162 -2.47 10.28 -19.20
CA PRO A 162 -3.92 10.39 -19.19
C PRO A 162 -4.52 9.08 -18.65
N GLN A 163 -5.32 9.20 -17.59
CA GLN A 163 -6.16 8.11 -17.11
C GLN A 163 -7.10 7.66 -18.23
N PRO A 164 -7.28 6.35 -18.46
CA PRO A 164 -8.28 5.86 -19.40
C PRO A 164 -9.68 6.26 -18.91
N GLY A 165 -10.45 6.83 -19.83
CA GLY A 165 -11.66 7.56 -19.53
C GLY A 165 -12.79 6.72 -18.93
N ARG A 166 -13.50 7.34 -18.00
CA ARG A 166 -14.91 7.03 -17.74
C ARG A 166 -15.77 8.11 -18.41
N GLY A 167 -15.82 8.05 -19.73
CA GLY A 167 -16.72 8.88 -20.54
C GLY A 167 -18.14 8.35 -20.40
N GLY A 168 -18.94 9.03 -19.55
CA GLY A 168 -20.36 8.79 -19.42
C GLY A 168 -21.09 9.18 -20.69
N ALA A 169 -21.65 8.19 -21.38
CA ALA A 169 -22.73 8.39 -22.33
C ALA A 169 -24.01 8.69 -21.52
N GLY A 170 -24.70 9.77 -21.88
CA GLY A 170 -25.95 10.15 -21.23
C GLY A 170 -27.13 9.32 -21.71
N GLU A 171 -28.14 9.15 -20.86
CA GLU A 171 -29.51 9.00 -21.34
C GLU A 171 -30.57 9.36 -20.27
N LYS A 172 -31.32 10.41 -20.62
CA LYS A 172 -32.74 10.69 -20.42
C LYS A 172 -33.52 10.03 -19.27
N ALA A 173 -34.23 10.92 -18.57
CA ALA A 173 -35.43 10.64 -17.80
C ALA A 173 -36.52 9.95 -18.63
N ALA A 174 -37.21 8.97 -18.04
CA ALA A 174 -38.58 8.62 -18.38
C ALA A 174 -39.30 8.02 -17.16
N ASN A 175 -40.40 8.69 -16.84
CA ASN A 175 -41.46 8.29 -15.93
C ASN A 175 -42.18 7.02 -16.47
N GLY A 176 -42.61 6.11 -15.59
CA GLY A 176 -43.30 4.88 -16.00
C GLY A 176 -43.80 4.02 -14.83
N ASN A 177 -45.02 4.29 -14.41
CA ASN A 177 -45.87 3.50 -13.53
C ASN A 177 -46.20 2.10 -14.10
N GLY A 178 -46.30 1.06 -13.25
CA GLY A 178 -47.06 -0.16 -13.57
C GLY A 178 -46.51 -1.50 -13.07
N GLY A 179 -47.09 -2.01 -11.97
CA GLY A 179 -47.70 -3.35 -11.87
C GLY A 179 -46.85 -4.63 -11.97
N GLY A 180 -46.71 -5.32 -10.82
CA GLY A 180 -47.13 -6.73 -10.62
C GLY A 180 -46.29 -7.87 -11.21
N GLY A 181 -45.87 -8.80 -10.36
CA GLY A 181 -45.49 -10.16 -10.80
C GLY A 181 -44.46 -10.83 -9.89
N GLY A 182 -44.90 -11.76 -9.04
CA GLY A 182 -44.05 -12.54 -8.14
C GLY A 182 -43.03 -13.41 -8.87
N GLY A 183 -41.91 -13.64 -8.18
CA GLY A 183 -40.85 -14.54 -8.59
C GLY A 183 -39.77 -14.56 -7.51
N GLY A 184 -39.95 -15.45 -6.53
CA GLY A 184 -39.05 -15.60 -5.39
C GLY A 184 -37.61 -15.79 -5.83
N ARG A 185 -36.76 -14.83 -5.47
CA ARG A 185 -35.31 -14.99 -5.43
C ARG A 185 -34.91 -15.03 -3.97
N ALA A 186 -34.31 -16.14 -3.59
CA ALA A 186 -33.86 -16.48 -2.25
C ALA A 186 -33.14 -15.29 -1.61
N GLN A 187 -33.83 -14.70 -0.64
CA GLN A 187 -33.33 -13.66 0.23
C GLN A 187 -32.20 -14.25 1.08
N GLY A 188 -31.09 -13.51 1.16
CA GLY A 188 -29.95 -13.83 2.02
C GLY A 188 -30.40 -14.20 3.43
N GLY A 189 -29.69 -15.16 4.02
CA GLY A 189 -30.04 -15.80 5.27
C GLY A 189 -30.45 -14.78 6.32
N THR A 190 -31.75 -14.70 6.60
CA THR A 190 -32.22 -14.07 7.81
C THR A 190 -31.76 -14.97 8.95
N TYR A 191 -30.92 -14.44 9.84
CA TYR A 191 -30.62 -15.11 11.10
C TYR A 191 -31.95 -15.40 11.78
N ARG A 192 -32.37 -16.67 11.77
CA ARG A 192 -33.52 -17.13 12.56
C ARG A 192 -33.18 -16.78 14.00
N ASN A 193 -34.03 -15.99 14.66
CA ASN A 193 -34.00 -15.89 16.12
C ASN A 193 -33.91 -17.31 16.67
N PRO A 194 -32.86 -17.66 17.44
CA PRO A 194 -32.87 -18.93 18.14
C PRO A 194 -33.99 -18.80 19.16
N ASP A 195 -35.11 -19.48 18.92
CA ASP A 195 -36.26 -19.51 19.83
C ASP A 195 -35.87 -20.38 21.03
N ILE A 196 -34.96 -19.86 21.86
CA ILE A 196 -34.54 -20.51 23.11
C ILE A 196 -35.74 -20.42 24.03
N ARG A 197 -36.54 -21.49 24.07
CA ARG A 197 -37.64 -21.63 25.02
C ARG A 197 -37.16 -22.34 26.25
N LEU A 198 -37.22 -21.67 27.39
CA LEU A 198 -36.95 -22.28 28.69
C LEU A 198 -38.27 -22.69 29.37
N PRO A 199 -38.22 -23.58 30.39
CA PRO A 199 -39.36 -23.84 31.27
C PRO A 199 -39.90 -22.54 31.88
N ASP A 200 -41.21 -22.46 32.16
CA ASP A 200 -41.90 -21.23 32.60
C ASP A 200 -41.27 -20.58 33.86
N GLU A 201 -40.63 -21.38 34.71
CA GLU A 201 -39.87 -20.95 35.89
C GLU A 201 -38.62 -20.10 35.57
N HIS A 202 -38.11 -20.15 34.34
CA HIS A 202 -36.93 -19.41 33.87
C HIS A 202 -37.25 -18.39 32.76
N ARG A 203 -38.52 -18.01 32.60
CA ARG A 203 -38.95 -17.06 31.56
C ARG A 203 -38.26 -15.68 31.62
N ALA A 204 -37.86 -15.23 32.81
CA ALA A 204 -37.07 -14.00 32.96
C ALA A 204 -35.63 -14.18 32.43
N ALA A 205 -35.02 -15.35 32.65
CA ALA A 205 -33.72 -15.69 32.12
C ALA A 205 -33.73 -15.85 30.59
N GLU A 206 -34.83 -16.40 30.05
CA GLU A 206 -35.09 -16.48 28.61
C GLU A 206 -35.07 -15.09 27.96
N MET A 207 -35.84 -14.13 28.49
CA MET A 207 -35.84 -12.77 27.93
C MET A 207 -34.46 -12.11 27.97
N GLY A 208 -33.69 -12.33 29.04
CA GLY A 208 -32.31 -11.83 29.13
C GLY A 208 -31.37 -12.44 28.09
N LEU A 209 -31.53 -13.73 27.80
CA LEU A 209 -30.73 -14.44 26.82
C LEU A 209 -31.03 -13.98 25.38
N HIS A 210 -32.30 -13.76 25.06
CA HIS A 210 -32.73 -13.20 23.78
C HIS A 210 -32.17 -11.80 23.55
N GLU A 211 -32.22 -10.95 24.58
CA GLU A 211 -31.67 -9.60 24.49
C GLU A 211 -30.16 -9.62 24.27
N GLU A 212 -29.43 -10.48 24.98
CA GLU A 212 -27.99 -10.63 24.80
C GLU A 212 -27.65 -11.17 23.41
N THR A 213 -28.44 -12.11 22.89
CA THR A 213 -28.28 -12.66 21.54
C THR A 213 -28.48 -11.58 20.47
N ARG A 214 -29.43 -10.64 20.65
CA ARG A 214 -29.59 -9.52 19.72
C ARG A 214 -28.36 -8.62 19.69
N LYS A 215 -27.80 -8.29 20.86
CA LYS A 215 -26.57 -7.49 20.95
C LYS A 215 -25.40 -8.19 20.28
N GLN A 216 -25.28 -9.51 20.46
CA GLN A 216 -24.25 -10.30 19.78
C GLN A 216 -24.40 -10.20 18.26
N ASN A 217 -25.61 -10.40 17.73
CA ASN A 217 -25.85 -10.30 16.29
C ASN A 217 -25.50 -8.90 15.76
N GLU A 218 -25.90 -7.84 16.46
CA GLU A 218 -25.56 -6.48 16.04
C GLU A 218 -24.04 -6.24 15.99
N VAL A 219 -23.30 -6.69 17.00
CA VAL A 219 -21.83 -6.59 17.02
C VAL A 219 -21.20 -7.43 15.92
N ILE A 220 -21.71 -8.64 15.68
CA ILE A 220 -21.23 -9.54 14.62
C ILE A 220 -21.47 -8.93 13.23
N ASP A 221 -22.63 -8.30 13.01
CA ASP A 221 -22.92 -7.61 11.75
C ASP A 221 -21.97 -6.43 11.51
N GLN A 222 -21.64 -5.68 12.57
CA GLN A 222 -20.64 -4.60 12.49
C GLN A 222 -19.24 -5.14 12.19
N ILE A 223 -18.85 -6.26 12.81
CA ILE A 223 -17.59 -6.96 12.51
C ILE A 223 -17.58 -7.38 11.05
N HIS A 224 -18.66 -7.97 10.55
CA HIS A 224 -18.76 -8.44 9.17
C HIS A 224 -18.56 -7.28 8.17
N ALA A 225 -19.27 -6.17 8.35
CA ALA A 225 -19.09 -4.98 7.53
C ALA A 225 -17.67 -4.41 7.62
N GLY A 226 -17.05 -4.44 8.81
CA GLY A 226 -15.67 -4.02 8.99
C GLY A 226 -14.66 -4.94 8.29
N LEU A 227 -14.89 -6.26 8.30
CA LEU A 227 -14.08 -7.24 7.59
C LEU A 227 -14.21 -7.11 6.06
N GLU A 228 -15.39 -6.79 5.54
CA GLU A 228 -15.57 -6.51 4.11
C GLU A 228 -14.76 -5.28 3.68
N HIS A 229 -14.77 -4.21 4.48
CA HIS A 229 -13.93 -3.04 4.22
C HIS A 229 -12.44 -3.39 4.26
N LEU A 230 -12.01 -4.19 5.24
CA LEU A 230 -10.63 -4.68 5.33
C LEU A 230 -10.26 -5.52 4.10
N LEU A 231 -11.16 -6.37 3.63
CA LEU A 231 -10.92 -7.17 2.42
C LEU A 231 -10.75 -6.28 1.19
N GLU A 232 -11.60 -5.29 1.01
CA GLU A 232 -11.54 -4.39 -0.14
C GLU A 232 -10.23 -3.57 -0.13
N GLY A 233 -9.87 -2.99 1.01
CA GLY A 233 -8.59 -2.27 1.09
C GLY A 233 -7.38 -3.22 0.98
N ALA A 234 -7.48 -4.50 1.37
CA ALA A 234 -6.42 -5.48 1.17
C ALA A 234 -6.22 -5.81 -0.30
N ARG A 235 -7.31 -5.89 -1.08
CA ARG A 235 -7.24 -6.01 -2.55
C ARG A 235 -6.60 -4.77 -3.17
N GLY A 236 -7.01 -3.58 -2.76
CA GLY A 236 -6.40 -2.32 -3.22
C GLY A 236 -4.89 -2.25 -2.92
N MET A 237 -4.48 -2.59 -1.69
CA MET A 237 -3.06 -2.68 -1.33
C MET A 237 -2.32 -3.71 -2.19
N HIS A 238 -2.93 -4.86 -2.47
CA HIS A 238 -2.31 -5.91 -3.27
C HIS A 238 -2.07 -5.46 -4.72
N GLU A 239 -3.05 -4.79 -5.33
CA GLU A 239 -2.93 -4.24 -6.68
C GLU A 239 -1.86 -3.15 -6.75
N GLU A 240 -1.85 -2.23 -5.79
CA GLU A 240 -0.84 -1.17 -5.69
C GLU A 240 0.58 -1.75 -5.50
N LEU A 241 0.74 -2.77 -4.63
CA LEU A 241 2.02 -3.45 -4.46
C LEU A 241 2.45 -4.20 -5.74
N ALA A 242 1.53 -4.83 -6.45
CA ALA A 242 1.84 -5.49 -7.72
C ALA A 242 2.29 -4.48 -8.79
N GLN A 243 1.65 -3.31 -8.85
CA GLN A 243 2.08 -2.22 -9.72
C GLN A 243 3.47 -1.71 -9.31
N GLN A 244 3.68 -1.47 -8.02
CA GLN A 244 4.97 -0.99 -7.52
C GLN A 244 6.11 -1.96 -7.79
N ASN A 245 5.89 -3.27 -7.65
CA ASN A 245 6.90 -4.28 -7.98
C ASN A 245 7.33 -4.20 -9.45
N LYS A 246 6.37 -4.05 -10.37
CA LYS A 246 6.69 -3.91 -11.80
C LYS A 246 7.48 -2.64 -12.09
N GLU A 247 7.13 -1.53 -11.44
CA GLU A 247 7.85 -0.27 -11.58
C GLU A 247 9.25 -0.33 -10.94
N LEU A 248 9.41 -1.04 -9.81
CA LEU A 248 10.71 -1.30 -9.19
C LEU A 248 11.62 -2.11 -10.11
N ASP A 249 11.13 -3.15 -10.78
CA ASP A 249 11.92 -3.93 -11.75
C ASP A 249 12.40 -3.05 -12.92
N ALA A 250 11.53 -2.17 -13.42
CA ALA A 250 11.90 -1.22 -14.47
C ALA A 250 12.94 -0.21 -13.97
N LEU A 251 12.78 0.26 -12.74
CA LEU A 251 13.71 1.17 -12.09
C LEU A 251 15.09 0.53 -11.88
N ASP A 252 15.14 -0.73 -11.43
CA ASP A 252 16.38 -1.46 -11.18
C ASP A 252 17.17 -1.70 -12.47
N SER A 253 16.47 -2.11 -13.53
CA SER A 253 17.08 -2.24 -14.87
C SER A 253 17.67 -0.91 -15.36
N LYS A 254 16.92 0.18 -15.20
CA LYS A 254 17.38 1.53 -15.55
C LYS A 254 18.54 1.98 -14.68
N ALA A 255 18.56 1.60 -13.40
CA ALA A 255 19.60 1.98 -12.44
C ALA A 255 20.91 1.30 -12.78
N THR A 256 20.85 0.02 -13.11
CA THR A 256 21.99 -0.76 -13.58
C THR A 256 22.56 -0.15 -14.86
N ALA A 257 21.72 0.10 -15.87
CA ALA A 257 22.14 0.74 -17.12
C ALA A 257 22.77 2.12 -16.89
N THR A 258 22.16 2.95 -16.05
CA THR A 258 22.67 4.30 -15.73
C THR A 258 24.01 4.23 -14.99
N ARG A 259 24.14 3.32 -14.03
CA ARG A 259 25.38 3.08 -13.28
C ARG A 259 26.51 2.63 -14.20
N ASP A 260 26.26 1.73 -15.13
CA ASP A 260 27.27 1.27 -16.08
C ASP A 260 27.73 2.40 -17.00
N ARG A 261 26.80 3.22 -17.49
CA ARG A 261 27.13 4.43 -18.26
C ARG A 261 27.96 5.43 -17.47
N ILE A 262 27.63 5.68 -16.19
CA ILE A 262 28.44 6.54 -15.31
C ILE A 262 29.87 6.00 -15.21
N ASN A 263 30.02 4.68 -14.99
CA ASN A 263 31.33 4.05 -14.89
C ASN A 263 32.14 4.18 -16.18
N ASP A 264 31.50 4.02 -17.34
CA ASP A 264 32.15 4.15 -18.63
C ASP A 264 32.55 5.60 -18.94
N VAL A 265 31.69 6.57 -18.65
CA VAL A 265 32.01 8.00 -18.73
C VAL A 265 33.19 8.35 -17.82
N ASN A 266 33.22 7.82 -16.60
CA ASN A 266 34.30 8.04 -15.65
C ASN A 266 35.62 7.38 -16.09
N LYS A 267 35.60 6.16 -16.61
CA LYS A 267 36.80 5.53 -17.19
C LYS A 267 37.32 6.34 -18.39
N ASN A 268 36.43 6.75 -19.29
CA ASN A 268 36.77 7.55 -20.46
C ASN A 268 37.32 8.93 -20.10
N SER A 269 36.89 9.52 -18.98
CA SER A 269 37.46 10.77 -18.48
C SER A 269 38.85 10.57 -17.85
N GLN A 270 39.07 9.46 -17.12
CA GLN A 270 40.35 9.16 -16.44
C GLN A 270 41.46 8.69 -17.37
N LEU A 271 41.16 8.13 -18.55
CA LEU A 271 42.16 7.75 -19.55
C LEU A 271 43.02 8.94 -20.05
N ARG A 272 42.67 10.18 -19.68
CA ARG A 272 43.51 11.38 -19.89
C ARG A 272 44.67 11.53 -18.91
N ASN A 273 44.64 10.93 -17.71
CA ASN A 273 45.69 11.11 -16.71
C ASN A 273 46.85 10.10 -16.80
N MET A 274 46.71 9.00 -17.56
CA MET A 274 47.73 7.95 -17.64
C MET A 274 48.68 8.06 -18.86
N ALA A 275 48.43 8.99 -19.79
CA ALA A 275 49.26 9.14 -20.99
C ALA A 275 50.45 10.13 -20.83
N GLY A 276 50.66 10.70 -19.63
CA GLY A 276 51.44 11.93 -19.48
C GLY A 276 52.59 11.95 -18.47
N ILE A 277 52.97 10.84 -17.82
CA ILE A 277 54.11 10.87 -16.90
C ILE A 277 54.97 9.62 -17.07
N ARG A 278 55.93 9.68 -18.02
CA ARG A 278 57.21 8.98 -17.84
C ARG A 278 58.19 10.01 -17.27
N PRO A 279 58.65 9.88 -16.02
CA PRO A 279 59.76 10.70 -15.53
C PRO A 279 61.01 10.31 -16.34
N LYS A 280 61.70 11.32 -16.88
CA LYS A 280 63.06 11.18 -17.42
C LYS A 280 64.05 10.97 -16.28
#